data_AF-G4ZSW5-F1
#
_entry.id   AF-G4ZSW5-F1
#
_cell.length_a   1.000
_cell.length_b   1.000
_cell.length_c   1.000
_cell.angle_alpha   90.00
_cell.angle_beta   90.00
_cell.angle_gamma   90.00
#
_symmetry.space_group_name_H-M   'P 1'
#
loop_
_entity.id
_entity.type
_entity.pdbx_description
1 polymer ?
#
loop_
_entity_poly.entity_id
_entity_poly.type
_entity_poly.pdbx_seq_one_letter_code
_entity_poly.pdbx_strand_id
1 'polypeptide(L)' 'LSTQMKEELETMDFVGNPSQYKWDHLVLPALQRFHEVHKHADVPREFVVPTDDETWPRIA' A
#
# COMPACT_ATOMS: atom_id res chain seq x y z
N LEU A 1 -4.51 24.49 -11.37
CA LEU A 1 -3.41 23.87 -12.13
C LEU A 1 -3.74 24.01 -13.61
N SER A 2 -2.81 24.48 -14.43
CA SER A 2 -2.94 24.38 -15.89
C SER A 2 -3.01 22.91 -16.30
N THR A 3 -3.62 22.62 -17.44
CA THR A 3 -3.70 21.26 -17.99
C THR A 3 -2.31 20.64 -18.15
N GLN A 4 -1.35 21.42 -18.67
CA GLN A 4 0.03 21.01 -18.88
C GLN A 4 0.73 20.53 -17.59
N MET A 5 0.54 21.24 -16.47
CA MET A 5 1.18 20.84 -15.21
C MET A 5 0.56 19.57 -14.61
N LYS A 6 -0.70 19.24 -14.94
CA LYS A 6 -1.29 17.96 -14.52
C LYS A 6 -0.70 16.80 -15.32
N GLU A 7 -0.58 16.97 -16.63
CA GLU A 7 -0.01 15.97 -17.53
C GLU A 7 1.45 15.66 -17.16
N GLU A 8 2.26 16.68 -16.84
CA GLU A 8 3.64 16.49 -16.38
C GLU A 8 3.70 15.71 -15.05
N LEU A 9 2.83 16.02 -14.09
CA LEU A 9 2.76 15.27 -12.82
C LEU A 9 2.36 13.81 -13.04
N GLU A 10 1.41 13.53 -13.94
CA GLU A 10 1.04 12.16 -14.30
C GLU A 10 2.21 11.40 -14.93
N THR A 11 3.01 12.04 -15.80
CA THR A 11 4.19 11.39 -16.39
C THR A 11 5.32 11.07 -15.40
N MET A 12 5.36 11.78 -14.27
CA MET A 12 6.35 11.57 -13.20
C MET A 12 5.88 10.55 -12.15
N ASP A 13 4.77 9.84 -12.40
CA ASP A 13 4.11 8.95 -11.43
C ASP A 13 3.83 9.67 -10.10
N PHE A 14 3.49 10.97 -10.19
CA PHE A 14 3.27 11.78 -9.01
C PHE A 14 2.04 11.28 -8.27
N VAL A 15 2.26 10.88 -7.02
CA VAL A 15 1.19 10.46 -6.14
C VAL A 15 0.39 11.66 -5.67
N GLY A 16 -0.69 11.98 -6.39
CA GLY A 16 -1.61 13.08 -6.07
C GLY A 16 -2.35 12.93 -4.75
N ASN A 17 -2.45 11.69 -4.24
CA ASN A 17 -3.00 11.39 -2.92
C ASN A 17 -2.13 10.33 -2.20
N PRO A 18 -1.15 10.76 -1.39
CA PRO A 18 -0.25 9.85 -0.67
C PRO A 18 -0.96 8.87 0.26
N SER A 19 -2.10 9.29 0.84
CA SER A 19 -2.89 8.42 1.72
C SER A 19 -3.58 7.31 0.93
N GLN A 20 -4.17 7.63 -0.22
CA GLN A 20 -4.80 6.65 -1.11
C GLN A 20 -3.75 5.66 -1.66
N TYR A 21 -2.60 6.17 -2.09
CA TYR A 21 -1.50 5.31 -2.55
C TYR A 21 -1.02 4.35 -1.48
N LYS A 22 -0.78 4.82 -0.24
CA LYS A 22 -0.43 3.93 0.88
C LYS A 22 -1.52 2.89 1.13
N TRP A 23 -2.79 3.27 1.02
CA TRP A 23 -3.88 2.34 1.18
C TRP A 23 -3.87 1.24 0.11
N ASP A 24 -3.80 1.61 -1.16
CA ASP A 24 -3.90 0.68 -2.29
C ASP A 24 -2.66 -0.21 -2.44
N HIS A 25 -1.47 0.34 -2.18
CA HIS A 25 -0.21 -0.36 -2.44
C HIS A 25 0.40 -1.05 -1.20
N LEU A 26 0.07 -0.62 0.02
CA LEU A 26 0.67 -1.16 1.24
C LEU A 26 -0.37 -1.77 2.17
N VAL A 27 -1.38 -1.00 2.58
CA VAL A 27 -2.29 -1.42 3.66
C VAL A 27 -3.24 -2.52 3.19
N LEU A 28 -3.93 -2.32 2.07
CA LEU A 28 -4.91 -3.28 1.58
C LEU A 28 -4.26 -4.64 1.20
N PRO A 29 -3.14 -4.69 0.47
CA PRO A 29 -2.46 -5.96 0.19
C PRO A 29 -1.96 -6.67 1.46
N ALA A 30 -1.42 -5.93 2.43
CA ALA A 30 -1.01 -6.51 3.71
C ALA A 30 -2.20 -7.08 4.49
N LEU A 31 -3.35 -6.39 4.50
CA LEU A 31 -4.56 -6.88 5.15
C LEU A 31 -5.12 -8.13 4.45
N GLN A 32 -5.10 -8.17 3.12
CA GLN A 32 -5.48 -9.36 2.36
C GLN A 32 -4.60 -10.55 2.73
N ARG A 33 -3.28 -10.35 2.77
CA ARG A 33 -2.32 -11.39 3.17
C ARG A 33 -2.55 -11.87 4.60
N PHE A 34 -2.75 -10.92 5.53
CA PHE A 34 -3.07 -11.26 6.92
C PHE A 34 -4.34 -12.10 7.01
N HIS A 35 -5.41 -11.69 6.31
CA HIS A 35 -6.69 -12.39 6.28
C HIS A 35 -6.58 -13.79 5.66
N GLU A 36 -5.78 -13.99 4.62
CA GLU A 36 -5.56 -15.32 4.05
C GLU A 36 -5.00 -16.31 5.07
N VAL A 37 -4.08 -15.85 5.92
CA VAL A 37 -3.40 -16.68 6.94
C VAL A 37 -4.28 -16.85 8.19
N HIS A 38 -4.89 -15.77 8.68
CA HIS A 38 -5.56 -15.74 9.99
C HIS A 38 -7.09 -15.84 9.90
N LYS A 39 -7.67 -15.72 8.70
CA LYS A 39 -9.12 -15.76 8.43
C LYS A 39 -9.94 -14.63 9.09
N HIS A 40 -9.28 -13.55 9.50
CA HIS A 40 -9.89 -12.30 9.93
C HIS A 40 -8.98 -11.11 9.56
N ALA A 41 -9.50 -9.89 9.62
CA ALA A 41 -8.75 -8.65 9.32
C ALA A 41 -8.49 -7.78 10.57
N ASP A 42 -8.83 -8.26 11.76
CA ASP A 42 -8.50 -7.59 13.03
C ASP A 42 -7.02 -7.83 13.40
N VAL A 43 -6.14 -6.95 12.93
CA VAL A 43 -4.67 -7.09 13.08
C VAL A 43 -4.25 -6.54 14.44
N PRO A 44 -3.61 -7.35 15.31
CA PRO A 44 -3.06 -6.87 16.57
C PRO A 44 -2.01 -5.77 16.34
N ARG A 45 -1.98 -4.77 17.22
CA ARG A 45 -1.03 -3.65 17.10
C ARG A 45 0.43 -4.10 17.17
N GLU A 46 0.71 -5.15 17.95
CA GLU A 46 2.03 -5.75 18.10
C GLU A 46 2.40 -6.76 16.99
N PHE A 47 1.55 -6.99 15.99
CA PHE A 47 1.85 -7.93 14.92
C PHE A 47 3.08 -7.47 14.11
N VAL A 48 4.03 -8.38 13.93
CA VAL A 48 5.25 -8.15 13.14
C VAL A 48 5.18 -9.02 11.89
N VAL A 49 5.35 -8.39 10.73
CA VAL A 49 5.43 -9.09 9.45
C VAL A 49 6.69 -9.96 9.40
N PRO A 50 6.57 -11.26 9.09
CA PRO A 50 7.72 -12.15 8.92
C PRO A 50 8.64 -11.68 7.78
N THR A 51 9.96 -11.74 7.99
CA THR A 51 10.96 -11.28 7.00
C THR A 51 11.21 -12.27 5.87
N ASP A 52 10.84 -13.54 6.07
CA ASP A 52 11.00 -14.65 5.13
C ASP A 52 9.82 -14.81 4.16
N ASP A 53 8.73 -14.06 4.37
CA ASP A 53 7.55 -14.11 3.51
C ASP A 53 7.54 -12.93 2.51
N GLU A 54 7.94 -13.22 1.27
CA GLU A 54 8.00 -12.23 0.18
C GLU A 54 6.63 -11.77 -0.33
N THR A 55 5.54 -12.41 0.12
CA THR A 55 4.18 -12.04 -0.30
C THR A 55 3.66 -10.79 0.40
N TRP A 56 4.34 -10.31 1.45
CA TRP A 56 4.01 -9.04 2.09
C TRP A 56 4.53 -7.85 1.28
N PRO A 57 3.74 -6.78 1.13
CA PRO A 57 4.18 -5.58 0.42
C PRO A 57 5.36 -4.95 1.17
N ARG A 58 6.45 -4.70 0.44
CA ARG A 58 7.62 -3.98 0.95
C ARG A 58 7.44 -2.49 0.73
N ILE A 59 7.86 -1.69 1.70
CA ILE A 59 7.98 -0.26 1.50
C ILE A 59 9.17 -0.05 0.55
N ALA A 60 8.92 0.51 -0.63
CA ALA A 60 9.93 0.87 -1.61
C ALA A 60 10.84 1.99 -1.09
#